data_AF-A0A3N8T023-F1
#
_entry.id   AF-A0A3N8T023-F1
#
_cell.length_a   1.000
_cell.length_b   1.000
_cell.length_c   1.000
_cell.angle_alpha   90.00
_cell.angle_beta   90.00
_cell.angle_gamma   90.00
#
_symmetry.space_group_name_H-M   'P 1'
#
loop_
_entity.id
_entity.type
_entity.pdbx_description
1 polymer ?
#
loop_
_entity_poly.entity_id
_entity_poly.type
_entity_poly.pdbx_seq_one_letter_code
_entity_poly.pdbx_strand_id
1 'polypeptide(L)'
;MSIKLRPACEIRDVDDVATCLNGYDQTAYPETSDWSFTRFYLPQAFDAGHRLLDDAGELWRAFEAAHHKASLPGRLEIPMESFARAVEIVLKDSELMDAPGYCPKPTLWTHAARQCGYIQSRHATGHVLATA
;
A
#
# COMPACT_ATOMS: atom_id res chain seq x y z
N MET A 1 9.37 1.90 25.18
CA MET A 1 9.66 1.69 23.75
C MET A 1 9.17 2.93 23.01
N SER A 2 10.06 3.88 22.73
CA SER A 2 9.67 5.18 22.18
C SER A 2 9.50 5.05 20.67
N ILE A 3 8.25 4.99 20.21
CA ILE A 3 7.92 5.06 18.78
C ILE A 3 8.21 6.49 18.36
N LYS A 4 9.36 6.70 17.71
CA LYS A 4 9.72 7.98 17.12
C LYS A 4 8.88 8.12 15.85
N LEU A 5 7.69 8.70 15.99
CA LEU A 5 6.83 9.08 14.87
C LEU A 5 7.65 9.98 13.93
N ARG A 6 8.11 9.40 12.81
CA ARG A 6 8.76 10.14 11.73
C ARG A 6 7.70 11.06 11.10
N PRO A 7 8.02 12.32 10.79
CA PRO A 7 7.07 13.25 10.19
C PRO A 7 6.60 12.68 8.85
N ALA A 8 5.29 12.41 8.70
CA ALA A 8 4.62 11.87 7.50
C ALA A 8 5.59 11.33 6.42
N CYS A 9 6.35 10.28 6.73
CA CYS A 9 7.45 9.87 5.87
C CYS A 9 6.88 9.14 4.66
N GLU A 10 7.19 9.67 3.48
CA GLU A 10 7.05 8.96 2.21
C GLU A 10 7.75 7.60 2.28
N ILE A 11 7.22 6.63 1.56
CA ILE A 11 7.78 5.28 1.50
C ILE A 11 8.86 5.25 0.44
N ARG A 12 10.08 4.84 0.81
CA ARG A 12 11.28 4.96 -0.05
C ARG A 12 11.92 3.64 -0.43
N ASP A 13 11.48 2.56 0.21
CA ASP A 13 11.93 1.20 -0.05
C ASP A 13 10.86 0.19 0.38
N VAL A 14 11.15 -1.09 0.10
CA VAL A 14 10.28 -2.21 0.42
C VAL A 14 10.14 -2.46 1.93
N ASP A 15 11.14 -2.06 2.74
CA ASP A 15 11.08 -2.24 4.20
C ASP A 15 10.12 -1.23 4.84
N ASP A 16 10.09 0.00 4.33
CA ASP A 16 9.06 0.99 4.68
C ASP A 16 7.67 0.49 4.25
N VAL A 17 7.52 -0.12 3.06
CA VAL A 17 6.25 -0.76 2.63
C VAL A 17 5.82 -1.83 3.63
N ALA A 18 6.71 -2.78 3.93
CA ALA A 18 6.41 -3.90 4.84
C ALA A 18 6.04 -3.39 6.23
N THR A 19 6.74 -2.36 6.74
CA THR A 19 6.44 -1.71 8.01
C THR A 19 5.03 -1.12 8.01
N CYS A 20 4.67 -0.39 6.96
CA CYS A 20 3.35 0.22 6.82
C CYS A 20 2.24 -0.84 6.67
N LEU A 21 2.45 -1.86 5.83
CA LEU A 21 1.48 -2.95 5.62
C LEU A 21 1.25 -3.79 6.89
N ASN A 22 2.31 -4.08 7.64
CA ASN A 22 2.19 -4.72 8.94
C ASN A 22 1.33 -3.90 9.92
N GLY A 23 1.27 -2.58 9.77
CA GLY A 23 0.32 -1.74 10.49
C GLY A 23 -1.14 -2.13 10.27
N TYR A 24 -1.53 -2.50 9.04
CA TYR A 24 -2.89 -2.95 8.71
C TYR A 24 -3.20 -4.33 9.30
N ASP A 25 -2.19 -5.21 9.37
CA ASP A 25 -2.33 -6.54 9.97
C ASP A 25 -2.46 -6.51 11.50
N GLN A 26 -1.98 -5.45 12.15
CA GLN A 26 -1.95 -5.33 13.62
C GLN A 26 -2.95 -4.33 14.19
N THR A 27 -3.39 -3.34 13.43
CA THR A 27 -4.27 -2.28 13.93
C THR A 27 -5.70 -2.78 14.03
N ALA A 28 -6.25 -2.75 15.24
CA ALA A 28 -7.64 -3.05 15.53
C ALA A 28 -8.60 -2.14 14.73
N TYR A 29 -9.57 -2.75 14.05
CA TYR A 29 -10.60 -2.08 13.27
C TYR A 29 -11.90 -2.92 13.26
N PRO A 30 -13.08 -2.33 13.54
CA PRO A 30 -13.30 -0.99 14.10
C PRO A 30 -12.58 -0.80 15.45
N GLU A 31 -12.42 0.45 15.88
CA GLU A 31 -11.82 0.74 17.19
C GLU A 31 -12.55 -0.05 18.29
N THR A 32 -11.80 -0.70 19.19
CA THR A 32 -12.27 -1.63 20.25
C THR A 32 -12.61 -3.06 19.84
N SER A 33 -12.47 -3.43 18.57
CA SER A 33 -12.61 -4.81 18.10
C SER A 33 -11.27 -5.57 18.15
N ASP A 34 -11.33 -6.91 18.17
CA ASP A 34 -10.17 -7.80 18.07
C ASP A 34 -9.75 -8.08 16.61
N TRP A 35 -10.39 -7.43 15.64
CA TRP A 35 -10.16 -7.65 14.23
C TRP A 35 -9.16 -6.64 13.71
N SER A 36 -8.18 -7.08 12.93
CA SER A 36 -7.30 -6.17 12.21
C SER A 36 -7.99 -5.61 10.97
N PHE A 37 -7.45 -4.51 10.43
CA PHE A 37 -7.96 -3.93 9.19
C PHE A 37 -7.92 -4.95 8.04
N THR A 38 -6.83 -5.72 7.90
CA THR A 38 -6.75 -6.80 6.91
C THR A 38 -7.84 -7.84 7.10
N ARG A 39 -8.06 -8.30 8.35
CA ARG A 39 -9.06 -9.32 8.69
C ARG A 39 -10.48 -8.85 8.42
N PHE A 40 -10.75 -7.55 8.58
CA PHE A 40 -12.06 -6.98 8.28
C PHE A 40 -12.48 -7.18 6.82
N TYR A 41 -11.55 -7.03 5.87
CA TYR A 41 -11.82 -7.22 4.44
C TYR A 41 -11.64 -8.67 3.97
N LEU A 42 -10.69 -9.40 4.55
CA LEU A 42 -10.31 -10.75 4.11
C LEU A 42 -10.33 -11.75 5.28
N PRO A 43 -11.48 -11.97 5.93
CA PRO A 43 -11.53 -12.80 7.13
C PRO A 43 -11.10 -14.24 6.88
N GLN A 44 -11.51 -14.86 5.77
CA GLN A 44 -11.15 -16.26 5.49
C GLN A 44 -9.68 -16.41 5.11
N ALA A 45 -9.14 -15.52 4.27
CA ALA A 45 -7.73 -15.55 3.92
C ALA A 45 -6.85 -15.29 5.14
N PHE A 46 -7.21 -14.30 5.97
CA PHE A 46 -6.45 -13.93 7.17
C PHE A 46 -6.43 -15.05 8.20
N ASP A 47 -7.58 -15.70 8.43
CA ASP A 47 -7.69 -16.85 9.35
C ASP A 47 -6.95 -18.08 8.79
N ALA A 48 -6.79 -18.18 7.47
CA ALA A 48 -5.94 -19.17 6.80
C ALA A 48 -4.43 -18.82 6.81
N GLY A 49 -4.04 -17.68 7.39
CA GLY A 49 -2.66 -17.27 7.60
C GLY A 49 -2.14 -16.17 6.66
N HIS A 50 -2.95 -15.66 5.74
CA HIS A 50 -2.55 -14.54 4.88
C HIS A 50 -2.31 -13.27 5.71
N ARG A 51 -1.25 -12.53 5.38
CA ARG A 51 -0.94 -11.22 5.95
C ARG A 51 -0.62 -10.25 4.83
N LEU A 52 -1.07 -9.02 4.96
CA LEU A 52 -0.81 -7.96 3.97
C LEU A 52 0.69 -7.65 3.90
N LEU A 53 1.46 -7.84 4.99
CA LEU A 53 2.92 -7.65 4.95
C LEU A 53 3.61 -8.54 3.89
N ASP A 54 3.06 -9.73 3.62
CA ASP A 54 3.66 -10.68 2.68
C ASP A 54 3.60 -10.16 1.23
N ASP A 55 2.69 -9.21 0.95
CA ASP A 55 2.52 -8.57 -0.36
C ASP A 55 3.40 -7.33 -0.56
N ALA A 56 4.25 -6.97 0.41
CA ALA A 56 5.07 -5.75 0.36
C ALA A 56 5.93 -5.66 -0.91
N GLY A 57 6.52 -6.80 -1.33
CA GLY A 57 7.31 -6.88 -2.55
C GLY A 57 6.49 -6.63 -3.81
N GLU A 58 5.26 -7.14 -3.87
CA GLU A 58 4.37 -6.97 -5.02
C GLU A 58 3.86 -5.54 -5.14
N LEU A 59 3.53 -4.90 -4.00
CA LEU A 59 3.19 -3.48 -3.96
C LEU A 59 4.37 -2.63 -4.45
N TRP A 60 5.58 -2.83 -3.90
CA TRP A 60 6.76 -2.05 -4.29
C TRP A 60 7.05 -2.16 -5.79
N ARG A 61 7.05 -3.39 -6.33
CA ARG A 61 7.24 -3.65 -7.77
C ARG A 61 6.19 -2.98 -8.64
N ALA A 62 4.93 -2.95 -8.20
CA ALA A 62 3.86 -2.28 -8.93
C ALA A 62 4.10 -0.77 -9.05
N PHE A 63 4.58 -0.13 -7.99
CA PHE A 63 4.95 1.28 -8.00
C PHE A 63 6.23 1.55 -8.80
N GLU A 64 7.26 0.70 -8.70
CA GLU A 64 8.45 0.79 -9.56
C GLU A 64 8.08 0.72 -11.03
N ALA A 65 7.27 -0.27 -11.42
CA ALA A 65 6.80 -0.42 -12.79
C ALA A 65 5.98 0.80 -13.25
N ALA A 66 5.12 1.35 -12.40
CA ALA A 66 4.36 2.56 -12.71
C ALA A 66 5.28 3.78 -12.89
N HIS A 67 6.27 3.95 -12.00
CA HIS A 67 7.24 5.04 -12.04
C HIS A 67 8.10 5.00 -13.30
N HIS A 68 8.66 3.84 -13.63
CA HIS A 68 9.46 3.66 -14.84
C HIS A 68 8.63 3.84 -16.10
N LYS A 69 7.40 3.29 -16.14
CA LYS A 69 6.52 3.44 -17.30
C LYS A 69 6.15 4.90 -17.59
N ALA A 70 5.96 5.69 -16.54
CA ALA A 70 5.68 7.12 -16.66
C ALA A 70 6.94 7.99 -16.88
N SER A 71 8.14 7.37 -16.91
CA SER A 71 9.42 8.08 -17.04
C SER A 71 9.59 9.21 -16.03
N LEU A 72 9.10 8.98 -14.80
CA LEU A 72 9.20 9.98 -13.74
C LEU A 72 10.67 10.18 -13.32
N PRO A 73 11.08 11.43 -13.04
CA PRO A 73 12.43 11.70 -12.58
C PRO A 73 12.62 11.35 -11.10
N GLY A 74 13.88 11.13 -10.73
CA GLY A 74 14.32 10.88 -9.37
C GLY A 74 14.15 9.43 -8.91
N ARG A 75 14.34 9.21 -7.60
CA ARG A 75 14.08 7.92 -6.97
C ARG A 75 12.58 7.74 -6.78
N LEU A 76 12.13 6.47 -6.76
CA LEU A 76 10.79 6.13 -6.32
C LEU A 76 10.60 6.52 -4.85
N GLU A 77 9.67 7.45 -4.63
CA GLU A 77 9.12 7.79 -3.33
C GLU A 77 7.60 7.76 -3.45
N ILE A 78 6.93 6.99 -2.61
CA ILE A 78 5.48 6.82 -2.63
C ILE A 78 4.88 7.72 -1.54
N PRO A 79 4.08 8.74 -1.91
CA PRO A 79 3.33 9.54 -0.94
C PRO A 79 2.39 8.64 -0.13
N MET A 80 2.29 8.90 1.18
CA MET A 80 1.49 8.08 2.09
C MET A 80 0.01 7.98 1.66
N GLU A 81 -0.55 9.04 1.09
CA GLU A 81 -1.91 9.03 0.56
C GLU A 81 -2.07 8.09 -0.65
N SER A 82 -1.09 8.08 -1.56
CA SER A 82 -1.09 7.16 -2.72
C SER A 82 -0.94 5.71 -2.27
N PHE A 83 -0.08 5.48 -1.28
CA PHE A 83 0.08 4.18 -0.66
C PHE A 83 -1.22 3.68 -0.02
N ALA A 84 -1.82 4.46 0.89
CA ALA A 84 -3.04 4.09 1.58
C ALA A 84 -4.19 3.82 0.60
N ARG A 85 -4.33 4.66 -0.44
CA ARG A 85 -5.35 4.46 -1.48
C ARG A 85 -5.11 3.20 -2.31
N ALA A 86 -3.85 2.85 -2.62
CA ALA A 86 -3.54 1.61 -3.32
C ALA A 86 -3.95 0.38 -2.48
N VAL A 87 -3.61 0.36 -1.18
CA VAL A 87 -4.00 -0.71 -0.26
C VAL A 87 -5.52 -0.82 -0.16
N GLU A 88 -6.22 0.31 -0.03
CA GLU A 88 -7.69 0.35 0.03
C GLU A 88 -8.35 -0.22 -1.23
N ILE A 89 -7.84 0.11 -2.42
CA ILE A 89 -8.33 -0.44 -3.69
C ILE A 89 -8.16 -1.97 -3.70
N VAL A 90 -6.96 -2.46 -3.34
CA VAL A 90 -6.69 -3.91 -3.31
C VAL A 90 -7.61 -4.64 -2.35
N LEU A 91 -7.80 -4.11 -1.14
CA LEU A 91 -8.64 -4.74 -0.12
C LEU A 91 -10.11 -4.80 -0.55
N LYS A 92 -10.67 -3.69 -1.07
CA LYS A 92 -12.06 -3.65 -1.54
C LYS A 92 -12.30 -4.58 -2.72
N ASP A 93 -11.39 -4.63 -3.68
CA ASP A 93 -11.51 -5.54 -4.81
C ASP A 93 -11.32 -7.01 -4.39
N SER A 94 -10.50 -7.26 -3.38
CA SER A 94 -10.22 -8.59 -2.84
C SER A 94 -11.35 -9.14 -1.98
N GLU A 95 -12.14 -8.29 -1.32
CA GLU A 95 -13.29 -8.67 -0.48
C GLU A 95 -14.27 -9.61 -1.20
N LEU A 96 -14.49 -9.38 -2.50
CA LEU A 96 -15.36 -10.21 -3.35
C LEU A 96 -14.78 -11.59 -3.69
N MET A 97 -13.48 -11.80 -3.42
CA MET A 97 -12.74 -13.02 -3.73
C MET A 97 -12.22 -13.73 -2.47
N ASP A 98 -12.59 -13.27 -1.28
CA ASP A 98 -12.12 -13.82 -0.01
C ASP A 98 -12.42 -15.32 0.08
N ALA A 99 -11.36 -16.09 0.25
CA ALA A 99 -11.40 -17.53 0.39
C ALA A 99 -10.13 -18.00 1.13
N PRO A 100 -10.15 -19.18 1.77
CA PRO A 100 -8.95 -19.75 2.35
C PRO A 100 -7.83 -19.89 1.30
N GLY A 101 -6.65 -19.32 1.58
CA GLY A 101 -5.52 -19.31 0.66
C GLY A 101 -5.60 -18.28 -0.47
N TYR A 102 -6.58 -17.38 -0.44
CA TYR A 102 -6.58 -16.22 -1.32
C TYR A 102 -5.40 -15.29 -1.00
N CYS A 103 -4.71 -14.85 -2.04
CA CYS A 103 -3.71 -13.78 -1.97
C CYS A 103 -3.95 -12.81 -3.15
N PRO A 104 -3.87 -11.48 -2.95
CA PRO A 104 -3.93 -10.51 -4.02
C PRO A 104 -2.91 -10.79 -5.12
N LYS A 105 -3.38 -10.89 -6.37
CA LYS A 105 -2.50 -11.15 -7.51
C LYS A 105 -1.65 -9.92 -7.86
N PRO A 106 -0.43 -10.09 -8.42
CA PRO A 106 0.40 -8.97 -8.87
C PRO A 106 -0.31 -7.99 -9.83
N THR A 107 -1.25 -8.51 -10.64
CA THR A 107 -2.06 -7.69 -11.54
C THR A 107 -2.99 -6.71 -10.81
N LEU A 108 -3.48 -7.09 -9.62
CA LEU A 108 -4.34 -6.25 -8.79
C LEU A 108 -3.52 -5.12 -8.16
N TRP A 109 -2.33 -5.41 -7.65
CA TRP A 109 -1.38 -4.38 -7.20
C TRP A 109 -0.99 -3.41 -8.32
N THR A 110 -0.76 -3.93 -9.53
CA THR A 110 -0.50 -3.09 -10.71
C THR A 110 -1.69 -2.19 -11.06
N HIS A 111 -2.92 -2.69 -10.91
CA HIS A 111 -4.13 -1.90 -11.10
C HIS A 111 -4.23 -0.78 -10.05
N ALA A 112 -4.09 -1.12 -8.78
CA ALA A 112 -4.15 -0.18 -7.66
C ALA A 112 -3.09 0.92 -7.76
N ALA A 113 -1.84 0.59 -8.09
CA ALA A 113 -0.77 1.56 -8.29
C ALA A 113 -1.09 2.60 -9.39
N ARG A 114 -1.86 2.21 -10.42
CA ARG A 114 -2.30 3.14 -11.48
C ARG A 114 -3.47 4.02 -11.06
N GLN A 115 -4.36 3.51 -10.23
CA GLN A 115 -5.59 4.20 -9.82
C GLN A 115 -5.43 5.05 -8.55
N CYS A 116 -4.38 4.82 -7.76
CA CYS A 116 -4.19 5.49 -6.46
C CYS A 116 -3.82 6.98 -6.54
N GLY A 117 -3.60 7.54 -7.72
CA GLY A 117 -3.24 8.95 -7.91
C GLY A 117 -1.74 9.25 -7.83
N TYR A 118 -0.90 8.22 -7.76
CA TYR A 118 0.56 8.34 -7.61
C TYR A 118 1.22 9.21 -8.67
N ILE A 119 0.90 8.96 -9.95
CA ILE A 119 1.51 9.67 -11.08
C ILE A 119 1.13 11.17 -11.03
N GLN A 120 -0.14 11.46 -10.74
CA GLN A 120 -0.65 12.83 -10.59
C GLN A 120 0.05 13.56 -9.44
N SER A 121 0.22 12.88 -8.30
CA SER A 121 0.94 13.43 -7.15
C SER A 121 2.39 13.78 -7.51
N ARG A 122 3.11 12.90 -8.21
CA ARG A 122 4.50 13.15 -8.64
C ARG A 122 4.62 14.31 -9.62
N HIS A 123 3.68 14.46 -10.55
CA HIS A 123 3.66 15.63 -11.44
C HIS A 123 3.40 16.94 -10.70
N ALA A 124 2.54 16.94 -9.68
CA ALA A 124 2.28 18.13 -8.87
C ALA A 124 3.52 18.56 -8.08
N THR A 125 4.22 17.62 -7.42
CA THR A 125 5.44 17.91 -6.66
C THR A 125 6.59 18.34 -7.58
N GLY A 126 6.72 17.75 -8.77
CA GLY A 126 7.70 18.17 -9.77
C GLY A 126 7.49 19.61 -10.27
N HIS A 127 6.24 20.07 -10.35
CA HIS A 127 5.93 21.45 -10.73
C HIS A 127 6.31 22.45 -9.63
N VAL A 128 6.04 22.13 -8.37
CA VAL A 128 6.35 23.01 -7.22
C VAL A 128 7.85 23.28 -7.11
N LEU A 129 8.69 22.27 -7.34
CA LEU A 129 10.16 22.41 -7.30
C LEU A 129 10.74 23.13 -8.52
N ALA A 130 10.05 23.17 -9.65
CA ALA A 130 10.49 23.89 -10.84
C ALA A 130 10.14 25.39 -10.81
N THR A 131 9.21 25.78 -9.93
CA THR A 131 8.74 27.17 -9.78
C THR A 131 9.31 27.90 -8.55
N ALA A 132 10.17 27.24 -7.77
CA ALA A 132 10.84 27.79 -6.59
C ALA A 132 12.31 28.13 -6.91
#